data_AF-A0A0Q8D3T7-F1
#
_entry.id   AF-A0A0Q8D3T7-F1
#
_cell.length_a   1.000
_cell.length_b   1.000
_cell.length_c   1.000
_cell.angle_alpha   90.00
_cell.angle_beta   90.00
_cell.angle_gamma   90.00
#
_symmetry.space_group_name_H-M   'P 1'
#
loop_
_entity.id
_entity.type
_entity.pdbx_description
1 polymer ?
#
loop_
_entity_poly.entity_id
_entity_poly.type
_entity_poly.pdbx_seq_one_letter_code
_entity_poly.pdbx_strand_id
1 'polypeptide(L)'
;MDMHRYWNDPAHATCPAIAAFLETWCESMPDDQGRHWLQPLEGVVRDTRSGAGVQTARRIQALDWLVREYAPLWLEADGRPQLAEHATALRGLRAPSLKGAPFAASTRSQMRTISVACSVLPDAYFDRVSRVTDSTQLAVASEQASVLGVAASQAIKSTAAGDSAGSAAVAAIATDPALAEDWNPVTSEVLSIATRTMHGRILLAVHEGLTPRVDAVVVPALERAGVDFSQARSQAQFEKTWRKVRRIAEQAVDGDEALYDEAWRTGWDAIGGTVEAAQSSAFELLVRMVEQR
;
A
#
# COMPACT_ATOMS: atom_id res chain seq x y z
N MET A 1 21.98 -20.89 -5.65
CA MET A 1 20.88 -21.82 -6.00
C MET A 1 19.68 -20.97 -6.36
N ASP A 2 18.98 -21.28 -7.45
CA ASP A 2 17.79 -20.54 -7.85
C ASP A 2 16.67 -20.83 -6.83
N MET A 3 16.34 -19.87 -5.95
CA MET A 3 15.40 -20.10 -4.84
C MET A 3 14.00 -20.47 -5.31
N HIS A 4 13.59 -20.02 -6.50
CA HIS A 4 12.33 -20.43 -7.11
C HIS A 4 12.24 -21.94 -7.31
N ARG A 5 13.37 -22.56 -7.67
CA ARG A 5 13.46 -24.01 -7.85
C ARG A 5 13.50 -24.75 -6.52
N TYR A 6 13.91 -24.10 -5.43
CA TYR A 6 14.00 -24.76 -4.13
C TYR A 6 12.61 -25.13 -3.59
N TRP A 7 11.69 -24.16 -3.51
CA TRP A 7 10.40 -24.34 -2.84
C TRP A 7 9.49 -25.35 -3.56
N ASN A 8 9.64 -25.41 -4.88
CA ASN A 8 8.84 -26.26 -5.77
C ASN A 8 9.49 -27.62 -6.07
N ASP A 9 10.71 -27.89 -5.57
CA ASP A 9 11.37 -29.18 -5.76
C ASP A 9 10.58 -30.30 -5.04
N PRO A 10 10.09 -31.33 -5.77
CA PRO A 10 9.43 -32.47 -5.15
C PRO A 10 10.26 -33.18 -4.08
N ALA A 11 11.60 -33.15 -4.18
CA ALA A 11 12.51 -33.78 -3.23
C ALA A 11 12.52 -33.09 -1.85
N HIS A 12 12.05 -31.85 -1.76
CA HIS A 12 11.96 -31.11 -0.50
C HIS A 12 10.63 -31.31 0.22
N ALA A 13 9.65 -31.91 -0.45
CA ALA A 13 8.31 -32.17 0.09
C ALA A 13 7.71 -30.95 0.82
N THR A 14 7.90 -29.75 0.27
CA THR A 14 7.28 -28.52 0.79
C THR A 14 5.78 -28.54 0.54
N CYS A 15 5.00 -28.00 1.48
CA CYS A 15 3.57 -27.79 1.29
C CYS A 15 3.32 -26.76 0.17
N PRO A 16 2.42 -27.03 -0.80
CA PRO A 16 2.21 -26.10 -1.91
C PRO A 16 1.75 -24.69 -1.47
N ALA A 17 0.96 -24.58 -0.41
CA ALA A 17 0.53 -23.27 0.11
C ALA A 17 1.72 -22.45 0.66
N ILE A 18 2.68 -23.11 1.32
CA ILE A 18 3.91 -22.48 1.83
C ILE A 18 4.85 -22.15 0.68
N ALA A 19 4.98 -23.05 -0.30
CA ALA A 19 5.81 -22.81 -1.48
C ALA A 19 5.33 -21.61 -2.29
N ALA A 20 4.02 -21.52 -2.57
CA ALA A 20 3.44 -20.38 -3.28
C ALA A 20 3.61 -19.06 -2.51
N PHE A 21 3.45 -19.09 -1.18
CA PHE A 21 3.71 -17.94 -0.32
C PHE A 21 5.15 -17.44 -0.48
N LEU A 22 6.14 -18.33 -0.30
CA LEU A 22 7.57 -17.98 -0.39
C LEU A 22 8.00 -17.56 -1.78
N GLU A 23 7.44 -18.17 -2.82
CA GLU A 23 7.71 -17.82 -4.22
C GLU A 23 7.23 -16.40 -4.53
N THR A 24 5.96 -16.09 -4.26
CA THR A 24 5.43 -14.74 -4.46
C THR A 24 6.16 -13.71 -3.58
N TRP A 25 6.51 -14.07 -2.35
CA TRP A 25 7.30 -13.19 -1.50
C TRP A 25 8.69 -12.94 -2.11
N CYS A 26 9.37 -13.97 -2.62
CA CYS A 26 10.66 -13.86 -3.28
C CYS A 26 10.62 -13.03 -4.57
N GLU A 27 9.56 -13.18 -5.38
CA GLU A 27 9.37 -12.45 -6.65
C GLU A 27 9.24 -10.95 -6.48
N SER A 28 8.54 -10.57 -5.43
CA SER A 28 8.24 -9.17 -5.12
C SER A 28 9.42 -8.41 -4.50
N MET A 29 10.54 -9.06 -4.21
CA MET A 29 11.74 -8.38 -3.75
C MET A 29 12.50 -7.75 -4.93
N PRO A 30 12.90 -6.46 -4.82
CA PRO A 30 13.47 -5.72 -5.94
C PRO A 30 14.87 -6.20 -6.35
N ASP A 31 15.62 -6.84 -5.46
CA ASP A 31 16.99 -7.27 -5.74
C ASP A 31 17.38 -8.58 -5.02
N ASP A 32 18.48 -9.18 -5.48
CA ASP A 32 19.04 -10.42 -4.92
C ASP A 32 19.59 -10.23 -3.50
N GLN A 33 20.00 -9.01 -3.16
CA GLN A 33 20.48 -8.70 -1.83
C GLN A 33 19.33 -8.76 -0.83
N GLY A 34 18.10 -8.39 -1.20
CA GLY A 34 16.89 -8.55 -0.39
C GLY A 34 16.53 -10.01 -0.18
N ARG A 35 16.89 -10.91 -1.10
CA ARG A 35 16.51 -12.34 -1.06
C ARG A 35 17.36 -13.20 -0.13
N HIS A 36 18.48 -12.69 0.39
CA HIS A 36 19.42 -13.48 1.20
C HIS A 36 18.79 -14.07 2.49
N TRP A 37 17.83 -13.37 3.10
CA TRP A 37 17.20 -13.81 4.36
C TRP A 37 16.22 -14.97 4.17
N LEU A 38 15.82 -15.28 2.94
CA LEU A 38 14.98 -16.43 2.63
C LEU A 38 15.76 -17.76 2.68
N GLN A 39 17.10 -17.74 2.51
CA GLN A 39 17.92 -18.96 2.51
C GLN A 39 17.82 -19.76 3.83
N PRO A 40 17.87 -19.14 5.03
CA PRO A 40 17.61 -19.85 6.28
C PRO A 40 16.27 -20.61 6.37
N LEU A 41 15.25 -20.23 5.59
CA LEU A 41 13.94 -20.86 5.63
C LEU A 41 13.90 -22.21 4.90
N GLU A 42 14.90 -22.51 4.06
CA GLU A 42 15.05 -23.78 3.34
C GLU A 42 14.91 -25.01 4.27
N GLY A 43 15.60 -24.99 5.41
CA GLY A 43 15.52 -26.07 6.40
C GLY A 43 14.20 -26.10 7.18
N VAL A 44 13.52 -24.95 7.30
CA VAL A 44 12.28 -24.80 8.08
C VAL A 44 11.08 -25.37 7.32
N VAL A 45 11.04 -25.17 6.00
CA VAL A 45 9.86 -25.54 5.19
C VAL A 45 9.96 -26.92 4.52
N ARG A 46 11.12 -27.56 4.61
CA ARG A 46 11.32 -28.94 4.17
C ARG A 46 10.38 -29.89 4.91
N ASP A 47 9.89 -30.90 4.22
CA ASP A 47 9.01 -31.95 4.75
C ASP A 47 7.70 -31.42 5.38
N THR A 48 7.27 -30.21 5.01
CA THR A 48 6.01 -29.63 5.50
C THR A 48 4.77 -30.15 4.77
N ARG A 49 4.91 -30.86 3.65
CA ARG A 49 3.77 -31.42 2.91
C ARG A 49 3.00 -32.39 3.80
N SER A 50 1.68 -32.17 3.86
CA SER A 50 0.75 -32.94 4.68
C SER A 50 -0.56 -33.16 3.89
N GLY A 51 -1.58 -33.73 4.55
CA GLY A 51 -2.88 -33.99 3.94
C GLY A 51 -3.67 -32.71 3.61
N ALA A 52 -4.73 -32.87 2.80
CA ALA A 52 -5.56 -31.77 2.32
C ALA A 52 -6.12 -30.89 3.46
N GLY A 53 -6.52 -31.49 4.59
CA GLY A 53 -7.05 -30.75 5.73
C GLY A 53 -6.04 -29.77 6.36
N VAL A 54 -4.77 -30.18 6.48
CA VAL A 54 -3.68 -29.33 7.01
C VAL A 54 -3.36 -28.22 6.03
N GLN A 55 -3.35 -28.52 4.73
CA GLN A 55 -3.14 -27.51 3.70
C GLN A 55 -4.27 -26.46 3.70
N THR A 56 -5.53 -26.87 3.84
CA THR A 56 -6.66 -25.95 4.00
C THR A 56 -6.53 -25.10 5.26
N ALA A 57 -6.13 -25.69 6.40
CA ALA A 57 -5.89 -24.94 7.62
C ALA A 57 -4.84 -23.84 7.45
N ARG A 58 -3.74 -24.11 6.75
CA ARG A 58 -2.70 -23.12 6.43
C ARG A 58 -3.22 -21.96 5.57
N ARG A 59 -4.07 -22.25 4.58
CA ARG A 59 -4.73 -21.19 3.77
C ARG A 59 -5.66 -20.33 4.61
N ILE A 60 -6.37 -20.93 5.56
CA ILE A 60 -7.24 -20.21 6.49
C ILE A 60 -6.41 -19.32 7.41
N GLN A 61 -5.22 -19.75 7.86
CA GLN A 61 -4.30 -18.87 8.59
C GLN A 61 -3.86 -17.67 7.76
N ALA A 62 -3.52 -17.87 6.48
CA ALA A 62 -3.16 -16.76 5.58
C ALA A 62 -4.31 -15.76 5.40
N LEU A 63 -5.54 -16.26 5.25
CA LEU A 63 -6.74 -15.43 5.17
C LEU A 63 -7.02 -14.69 6.50
N ASP A 64 -6.91 -15.38 7.64
CA ASP A 64 -7.09 -14.76 8.97
C ASP A 64 -6.10 -13.62 9.19
N TRP A 65 -4.84 -13.87 8.87
CA TRP A 65 -3.76 -12.90 8.96
C TRP A 65 -4.01 -11.67 8.10
N LEU A 66 -4.42 -11.86 6.83
CA LEU A 66 -4.78 -10.76 5.93
C LEU A 66 -5.79 -9.80 6.58
N VAL A 67 -6.81 -10.37 7.21
CA VAL A 67 -7.94 -9.62 7.77
C VAL A 67 -7.63 -9.00 9.13
N ARG A 68 -7.02 -9.77 10.04
CA ARG A 68 -6.92 -9.41 11.46
C ARG A 68 -5.55 -8.90 11.87
N GLU A 69 -4.55 -8.96 11.00
CA GLU A 69 -3.20 -8.49 11.32
C GLU A 69 -2.73 -7.50 10.25
N TYR A 70 -2.72 -7.93 9.00
CA TYR A 70 -2.22 -7.14 7.88
C TYR A 70 -3.05 -5.87 7.57
N ALA A 71 -4.36 -5.97 7.35
CA ALA A 71 -5.18 -4.78 7.08
C ALA A 71 -5.17 -3.77 8.25
N PRO A 72 -5.28 -4.22 9.53
CA PRO A 72 -5.18 -3.33 10.69
C PRO A 72 -3.87 -2.55 10.78
N LEU A 73 -2.72 -3.17 10.46
CA LEU A 73 -1.43 -2.47 10.45
C LEU A 73 -1.47 -1.23 9.54
N TRP A 74 -2.05 -1.37 8.34
CA TRP A 74 -2.16 -0.28 7.38
C TRP A 74 -3.19 0.78 7.77
N LEU A 75 -4.30 0.37 8.37
CA LEU A 75 -5.31 1.31 8.90
C LEU A 75 -4.75 2.19 10.03
N GLU A 76 -3.88 1.64 10.88
CA GLU A 76 -3.23 2.40 11.94
C GLU A 76 -2.15 3.34 11.41
N ALA A 77 -1.37 2.86 10.43
CA ALA A 77 -0.31 3.64 9.81
C ALA A 77 -0.81 4.93 9.14
N ASP A 78 -2.06 4.94 8.70
CA ASP A 78 -2.70 6.12 8.12
C ASP A 78 -2.84 7.28 9.13
N GLY A 79 -3.03 6.96 10.42
CA GLY A 79 -3.06 7.94 11.52
C GLY A 79 -4.40 8.64 11.75
N ARG A 80 -5.42 8.43 10.91
CA ARG A 80 -6.78 8.95 11.15
C ARG A 80 -7.48 8.20 12.29
N PRO A 81 -8.07 8.88 13.30
CA PRO A 81 -8.74 8.22 14.43
C PRO A 81 -9.85 7.24 14.01
N GLN A 82 -10.61 7.59 12.98
CA GLN A 82 -11.70 6.75 12.47
C GLN A 82 -11.18 5.43 11.88
N LEU A 83 -9.99 5.44 11.29
CA LEU A 83 -9.37 4.21 10.76
C LEU A 83 -8.77 3.34 11.86
N ALA A 84 -8.28 3.94 12.95
CA ALA A 84 -7.84 3.19 14.12
C ALA A 84 -8.99 2.40 14.80
N GLU A 85 -10.20 2.97 14.80
CA GLU A 85 -11.41 2.25 15.25
C GLU A 85 -11.71 1.05 14.33
N HIS A 86 -11.59 1.22 13.01
CA HIS A 86 -11.74 0.13 12.05
C HIS A 86 -10.67 -0.95 12.22
N ALA A 87 -9.42 -0.58 12.47
CA ALA A 87 -8.33 -1.51 12.76
C ALA A 87 -8.66 -2.37 13.98
N THR A 88 -9.11 -1.73 15.07
CA THR A 88 -9.54 -2.41 16.30
C THR A 88 -10.70 -3.37 16.04
N ALA A 89 -11.68 -2.95 15.25
CA ALA A 89 -12.84 -3.77 14.91
C ALA A 89 -12.44 -5.02 14.09
N LEU A 90 -11.49 -4.90 13.16
CA LEU A 90 -10.97 -6.03 12.40
C LEU A 90 -10.20 -7.02 13.27
N ARG A 91 -9.34 -6.54 14.19
CA ARG A 91 -8.63 -7.42 15.15
C ARG A 91 -9.59 -8.17 16.07
N GLY A 92 -10.69 -7.52 16.45
CA GLY A 92 -11.74 -8.10 17.29
C GLY A 92 -12.62 -9.14 16.59
N LEU A 93 -12.45 -9.36 15.28
CA LEU A 93 -13.18 -10.40 14.56
C LEU A 93 -12.84 -11.79 15.13
N ARG A 94 -13.88 -12.62 15.23
CA ARG A 94 -13.72 -14.03 15.57
C ARG A 94 -12.87 -14.71 14.49
N ALA A 95 -11.92 -15.54 14.93
CA ALA A 95 -11.09 -16.33 14.03
C ALA A 95 -11.97 -17.20 13.09
N PRO A 96 -11.60 -17.32 11.81
CA PRO A 96 -12.35 -18.06 10.82
C PRO A 96 -12.45 -19.54 11.15
N SER A 97 -13.58 -20.14 10.81
CA SER A 97 -13.80 -21.57 11.01
C SER A 97 -12.98 -22.39 10.02
N LEU A 98 -12.36 -23.48 10.49
CA LEU A 98 -11.75 -24.51 9.63
C LEU A 98 -12.79 -25.32 8.83
N LYS A 99 -14.09 -25.12 9.10
CA LYS A 99 -15.22 -25.80 8.46
C LYS A 99 -16.24 -24.77 7.94
N GLY A 100 -16.57 -24.83 6.65
CA GLY A 100 -17.55 -23.94 6.01
C GLY A 100 -16.94 -22.63 5.49
N ALA A 101 -17.77 -21.62 5.27
CA ALA A 101 -17.31 -20.28 4.84
C ALA A 101 -16.52 -19.61 5.98
N PRO A 102 -15.29 -19.11 5.73
CA PRO A 102 -14.41 -18.64 6.80
C PRO A 102 -14.92 -17.37 7.49
N PHE A 103 -15.65 -16.51 6.76
CA PHE A 103 -16.25 -15.28 7.31
C PHE A 103 -17.74 -15.16 7.03
N ALA A 104 -18.46 -14.61 8.01
CA ALA A 104 -19.87 -14.30 7.87
C ALA A 104 -20.12 -13.19 6.83
N ALA A 105 -21.30 -13.17 6.22
CA ALA A 105 -21.70 -12.12 5.27
C ALA A 105 -21.60 -10.70 5.88
N SER A 106 -21.89 -10.56 7.19
CA SER A 106 -21.73 -9.31 7.93
C SER A 106 -20.28 -8.82 7.96
N THR A 107 -19.32 -9.72 8.19
CA THR A 107 -17.89 -9.42 8.17
C THR A 107 -17.44 -8.93 6.80
N ARG A 108 -17.91 -9.57 5.72
CA ARG A 108 -17.62 -9.13 4.35
C ARG A 108 -18.20 -7.74 4.07
N SER A 109 -19.42 -7.47 4.53
CA SER A 109 -20.04 -6.15 4.41
C SER A 109 -19.23 -5.08 5.16
N GLN A 110 -18.75 -5.39 6.36
CA GLN A 110 -17.93 -4.48 7.16
C GLN A 110 -16.61 -4.13 6.46
N MET A 111 -15.91 -5.10 5.87
CA MET A 111 -14.67 -4.86 5.12
C MET A 111 -14.88 -3.89 3.96
N ARG A 112 -15.98 -4.05 3.21
CA ARG A 112 -16.33 -3.14 2.13
C ARG A 112 -16.56 -1.71 2.64
N THR A 113 -17.24 -1.55 3.78
CA THR A 113 -17.42 -0.23 4.41
C THR A 113 -16.09 0.40 4.80
N ILE A 114 -15.17 -0.38 5.39
CA ILE A 114 -13.83 0.09 5.77
C ILE A 114 -13.02 0.50 4.52
N SER A 115 -13.05 -0.33 3.48
CA SER A 115 -12.40 -0.07 2.19
C SER A 115 -12.85 1.25 1.57
N VAL A 116 -14.16 1.56 1.64
CA VAL A 116 -14.70 2.85 1.20
C VAL A 116 -14.21 4.00 2.08
N ALA A 117 -14.15 3.83 3.41
CA ALA A 117 -13.62 4.84 4.32
C ALA A 117 -12.14 5.17 4.02
N CYS A 118 -11.36 4.19 3.57
CA CYS A 118 -9.96 4.39 3.15
C CYS A 118 -9.83 5.20 1.85
N SER A 119 -10.86 5.23 0.99
CA SER A 119 -10.86 5.98 -0.29
C SER A 119 -11.00 7.47 -0.13
N VAL A 120 -11.43 7.94 1.03
CA VAL A 120 -11.48 9.38 1.30
C VAL A 120 -10.04 9.83 1.44
N LEU A 121 -9.52 10.60 0.48
CA LEU A 121 -8.29 11.37 0.69
C LEU A 121 -8.44 12.09 2.03
N PRO A 122 -7.41 12.16 2.90
CA PRO A 122 -7.56 12.78 4.21
C PRO A 122 -8.31 14.10 4.03
N ASP A 123 -9.39 14.36 4.78
CA ASP A 123 -10.19 15.57 4.57
C ASP A 123 -9.28 16.81 4.57
N ALA A 124 -8.18 16.78 5.32
CA ALA A 124 -7.07 17.74 5.27
C ALA A 124 -6.53 18.08 3.85
N TYR A 125 -6.50 17.13 2.90
CA TYR A 125 -6.13 17.35 1.50
C TYR A 125 -7.07 18.33 0.81
N PHE A 126 -8.39 18.09 0.88
CA PHE A 126 -9.37 18.99 0.30
C PHE A 126 -9.54 20.25 1.14
N ASP A 127 -9.56 20.13 2.46
CA ASP A 127 -9.82 21.24 3.39
C ASP A 127 -8.63 22.23 3.42
N ARG A 128 -7.37 21.76 3.28
CA ARG A 128 -6.19 22.65 3.19
C ARG A 128 -6.09 23.31 1.82
N VAL A 129 -6.36 22.60 0.72
CA VAL A 129 -6.44 23.20 -0.63
C VAL A 129 -7.60 24.21 -0.72
N SER A 130 -8.72 23.97 -0.02
CA SER A 130 -9.89 24.86 -0.01
C SER A 130 -9.69 26.11 0.83
N ARG A 131 -9.03 25.99 2.01
CA ARG A 131 -8.82 27.08 2.96
C ARG A 131 -7.64 28.01 2.62
N VAL A 132 -6.77 27.63 1.68
CA VAL A 132 -5.59 28.41 1.22
C VAL A 132 -5.94 29.33 0.02
N THR A 133 -7.21 29.58 -0.25
CA THR A 133 -7.69 30.41 -1.37
C THR A 133 -7.38 31.92 -1.28
N ASP A 134 -6.39 32.33 -0.49
CA ASP A 134 -5.91 33.72 -0.46
C ASP A 134 -4.87 34.02 -1.55
N SER A 135 -4.20 33.03 -2.17
CA SER A 135 -3.42 33.27 -3.39
C SER A 135 -3.37 32.07 -4.35
N THR A 136 -3.64 32.33 -5.63
CA THR A 136 -3.62 31.32 -6.71
C THR A 136 -2.25 30.66 -6.89
N GLN A 137 -1.16 31.33 -6.49
CA GLN A 137 0.20 30.78 -6.55
C GLN A 137 0.40 29.66 -5.51
N LEU A 138 -0.06 29.87 -4.27
CA LEU A 138 -0.02 28.86 -3.21
C LEU A 138 -0.91 27.65 -3.54
N ALA A 139 -2.06 27.90 -4.17
CA ALA A 139 -2.93 26.82 -4.64
C ALA A 139 -2.23 25.92 -5.67
N VAL A 140 -1.49 26.50 -6.61
CA VAL A 140 -0.75 25.74 -7.64
C VAL A 140 0.42 24.98 -7.04
N ALA A 141 1.17 25.59 -6.13
CA ALA A 141 2.27 24.91 -5.46
C ALA A 141 1.79 23.75 -4.58
N SER A 142 0.65 23.92 -3.89
CA SER A 142 -0.05 22.85 -3.19
C SER A 142 -0.51 21.72 -4.12
N GLU A 143 -1.02 22.05 -5.32
CA GLU A 143 -1.34 21.05 -6.36
C GLU A 143 -0.08 20.30 -6.80
N GLN A 144 1.06 20.98 -7.01
CA GLN A 144 2.31 20.34 -7.43
C GLN A 144 2.87 19.39 -6.36
N ALA A 145 2.88 19.80 -5.09
CA ALA A 145 3.29 18.93 -3.98
C ALA A 145 2.42 17.65 -3.93
N SER A 146 1.14 17.78 -4.27
CA SER A 146 0.22 16.65 -4.36
C SER A 146 0.52 15.73 -5.55
N VAL A 147 0.84 16.28 -6.72
CA VAL A 147 1.27 15.51 -7.89
C VAL A 147 2.55 14.74 -7.60
N LEU A 148 3.52 15.38 -6.93
CA LEU A 148 4.73 14.71 -6.45
C LEU A 148 4.38 13.58 -5.48
N GLY A 149 3.43 13.79 -4.57
CA GLY A 149 2.93 12.74 -3.69
C GLY A 149 2.31 11.56 -4.46
N VAL A 150 1.54 11.81 -5.52
CA VAL A 150 0.97 10.75 -6.38
C VAL A 150 2.08 9.98 -7.07
N ALA A 151 3.06 10.68 -7.65
CA ALA A 151 4.18 10.07 -8.35
C ALA A 151 5.06 9.26 -7.40
N ALA A 152 5.43 9.84 -6.25
CA ALA A 152 6.13 9.16 -5.18
C ALA A 152 5.33 7.94 -4.70
N SER A 153 4.02 8.06 -4.53
CA SER A 153 3.19 6.92 -4.14
C SER A 153 3.14 5.82 -5.20
N GLN A 154 3.12 6.13 -6.49
CA GLN A 154 3.18 5.12 -7.55
C GLN A 154 4.54 4.43 -7.58
N ALA A 155 5.63 5.20 -7.47
CA ALA A 155 6.99 4.68 -7.41
C ALA A 155 7.17 3.79 -6.17
N ILE A 156 6.83 4.30 -4.98
CA ILE A 156 6.85 3.55 -3.73
C ILE A 156 5.92 2.36 -3.81
N LYS A 157 4.68 2.45 -4.30
CA LYS A 157 3.81 1.28 -4.46
C LYS A 157 4.42 0.23 -5.38
N SER A 158 5.20 0.62 -6.38
CA SER A 158 5.92 -0.34 -7.24
C SER A 158 7.15 -0.94 -6.55
N THR A 159 7.79 -0.21 -5.62
CA THR A 159 8.96 -0.66 -4.85
C THR A 159 8.53 -1.44 -3.60
N ALA A 160 7.68 -0.85 -2.76
CA ALA A 160 6.79 -1.47 -1.79
C ALA A 160 5.66 -2.30 -2.43
N ALA A 161 5.75 -2.66 -3.72
CA ALA A 161 5.12 -3.89 -4.21
C ALA A 161 5.81 -5.11 -3.57
N GLY A 162 6.90 -4.87 -2.82
CA GLY A 162 7.21 -5.49 -1.54
C GLY A 162 6.13 -5.41 -0.44
N ASP A 163 4.87 -5.15 -0.78
CA ASP A 163 3.66 -5.74 -0.17
C ASP A 163 3.46 -7.20 -0.67
N SER A 164 4.62 -7.82 -0.88
CA SER A 164 4.89 -9.23 -0.94
C SER A 164 4.11 -10.02 0.08
N ALA A 165 3.98 -9.49 1.30
CA ALA A 165 3.37 -10.15 2.43
C ALA A 165 1.87 -10.39 2.19
N GLY A 166 1.13 -9.35 1.81
CA GLY A 166 -0.28 -9.47 1.44
C GLY A 166 -0.48 -10.36 0.21
N SER A 167 0.31 -10.12 -0.84
CA SER A 167 0.24 -10.87 -2.10
C SER A 167 0.61 -12.35 -1.95
N ALA A 168 1.61 -12.66 -1.12
CA ALA A 168 2.04 -14.02 -0.79
C ALA A 168 0.95 -14.78 -0.03
N ALA A 169 0.27 -14.13 0.91
CA ALA A 169 -0.87 -14.73 1.58
C ALA A 169 -1.99 -15.08 0.57
N VAL A 170 -2.26 -14.20 -0.41
CA VAL A 170 -3.20 -14.48 -1.50
C VAL A 170 -2.71 -15.62 -2.40
N ALA A 171 -1.42 -15.68 -2.73
CA ALA A 171 -0.85 -16.78 -3.50
C ALA A 171 -0.98 -18.13 -2.79
N ALA A 172 -0.77 -18.16 -1.47
CA ALA A 172 -0.99 -19.35 -0.65
C ALA A 172 -2.43 -19.85 -0.76
N ILE A 173 -3.40 -18.93 -0.65
CA ILE A 173 -4.84 -19.20 -0.82
C ILE A 173 -5.13 -19.73 -2.24
N ALA A 174 -4.54 -19.11 -3.26
CA ALA A 174 -4.76 -19.42 -4.67
C ALA A 174 -4.32 -20.84 -5.10
N THR A 175 -3.56 -21.56 -4.25
CA THR A 175 -3.23 -22.97 -4.48
C THR A 175 -4.44 -23.92 -4.42
N ASP A 176 -5.62 -23.42 -4.02
CA ASP A 176 -6.92 -24.07 -4.18
C ASP A 176 -7.86 -23.14 -4.95
N PRO A 177 -8.16 -23.42 -6.24
CA PRO A 177 -8.97 -22.54 -7.07
C PRO A 177 -10.39 -22.30 -6.52
N ALA A 178 -10.99 -23.29 -5.86
CA ALA A 178 -12.34 -23.16 -5.33
C ALA A 178 -12.38 -22.21 -4.13
N LEU A 179 -11.38 -22.32 -3.23
CA LEU A 179 -11.23 -21.38 -2.12
C LEU A 179 -10.85 -19.98 -2.61
N ALA A 180 -9.99 -19.90 -3.63
CA ALA A 180 -9.59 -18.64 -4.23
C ALA A 180 -10.80 -17.87 -4.78
N GLU A 181 -11.69 -18.53 -5.50
CA GLU A 181 -12.92 -17.93 -6.02
C GLU A 181 -13.85 -17.46 -4.88
N ASP A 182 -14.09 -18.30 -3.87
CA ASP A 182 -14.97 -17.98 -2.74
C ASP A 182 -14.43 -16.81 -1.90
N TRP A 183 -13.10 -16.72 -1.73
CA TRP A 183 -12.47 -15.73 -0.84
C TRP A 183 -11.98 -14.48 -1.57
N ASN A 184 -12.03 -14.44 -2.91
CA ASN A 184 -11.63 -13.29 -3.71
C ASN A 184 -12.28 -11.96 -3.27
N PRO A 185 -13.58 -11.90 -2.91
CA PRO A 185 -14.16 -10.66 -2.40
C PRO A 185 -13.50 -10.16 -1.10
N VAL A 186 -13.06 -11.07 -0.22
CA VAL A 186 -12.40 -10.71 1.03
C VAL A 186 -10.98 -10.25 0.79
N THR A 187 -10.20 -11.03 0.03
CA THR A 187 -8.80 -10.71 -0.26
C THR A 187 -8.69 -9.41 -1.05
N SER A 188 -9.59 -9.17 -2.02
CA SER A 188 -9.64 -7.93 -2.79
C SER A 188 -9.90 -6.71 -1.91
N GLU A 189 -10.86 -6.78 -0.97
CA GLU A 189 -11.16 -5.65 -0.08
C GLU A 189 -10.01 -5.37 0.90
N VAL A 190 -9.38 -6.41 1.45
CA VAL A 190 -8.21 -6.27 2.33
C VAL A 190 -7.04 -5.60 1.61
N LEU A 191 -6.69 -6.07 0.42
CA LEU A 191 -5.62 -5.45 -0.37
C LEU A 191 -5.98 -4.01 -0.79
N SER A 192 -7.26 -3.73 -1.01
CA SER A 192 -7.75 -2.38 -1.28
C SER A 192 -7.55 -1.45 -0.08
N ILE A 193 -7.88 -1.92 1.13
CA ILE A 193 -7.66 -1.18 2.39
C ILE A 193 -6.19 -0.80 2.52
N ALA A 194 -5.28 -1.77 2.39
CA ALA A 194 -3.84 -1.53 2.52
C ALA A 194 -3.30 -0.57 1.45
N THR A 195 -3.68 -0.79 0.19
CA THR A 195 -3.24 0.08 -0.91
C THR A 195 -3.72 1.52 -0.73
N ARG A 196 -4.98 1.72 -0.34
CA ARG A 196 -5.58 3.05 -0.21
C ARG A 196 -5.02 3.83 0.98
N THR A 197 -4.81 3.17 2.11
CA THR A 197 -4.20 3.77 3.31
C THR A 197 -2.74 4.12 3.07
N MET A 198 -1.96 3.22 2.46
CA MET A 198 -0.58 3.50 2.03
C MET A 198 -0.52 4.73 1.12
N HIS A 199 -1.35 4.78 0.07
CA HIS A 199 -1.41 5.90 -0.86
C HIS A 199 -1.79 7.20 -0.15
N GLY A 200 -2.82 7.17 0.68
CA GLY A 200 -3.26 8.32 1.47
C GLY A 200 -2.16 8.86 2.40
N ARG A 201 -1.42 7.97 3.06
CA ARG A 201 -0.33 8.34 3.97
C ARG A 201 0.84 8.99 3.25
N ILE A 202 1.26 8.44 2.11
CA ILE A 202 2.33 9.03 1.28
C ILE A 202 1.92 10.41 0.78
N LEU A 203 0.71 10.52 0.22
CA LEU A 203 0.20 11.79 -0.29
C LEU A 203 0.20 12.86 0.78
N LEU A 204 -0.30 12.54 1.97
CA LEU A 204 -0.32 13.45 3.09
C LEU A 204 1.10 13.87 3.48
N ALA A 205 1.99 12.91 3.72
CA ALA A 205 3.35 13.20 4.15
C ALA A 205 4.12 14.06 3.14
N VAL A 206 4.03 13.75 1.85
CA VAL A 206 4.69 14.53 0.79
C VAL A 206 4.09 15.92 0.68
N HIS A 207 2.75 16.05 0.71
CA HIS A 207 2.11 17.35 0.70
C HIS A 207 2.55 18.21 1.90
N GLU A 208 2.43 17.68 3.11
CA GLU A 208 2.78 18.42 4.33
C GLU A 208 4.27 18.74 4.43
N GLY A 209 5.13 17.81 4.01
CA GLY A 209 6.58 17.95 4.09
C GLY A 209 7.17 18.84 2.99
N LEU A 210 6.57 18.87 1.79
CA LEU A 210 7.15 19.55 0.63
C LEU A 210 6.46 20.82 0.20
N THR A 211 5.23 21.13 0.64
CA THR A 211 4.57 22.40 0.27
C THR A 211 5.50 23.61 0.41
N PRO A 212 6.22 23.83 1.54
CA PRO A 212 7.10 24.99 1.66
C PRO A 212 8.24 25.02 0.63
N ARG A 213 8.79 23.86 0.27
CA ARG A 213 9.89 23.76 -0.70
C ARG A 213 9.39 23.95 -2.13
N VAL A 214 8.24 23.37 -2.45
CA VAL A 214 7.56 23.56 -3.74
C VAL A 214 7.15 25.02 -3.90
N ASP A 215 6.61 25.66 -2.86
CA ASP A 215 6.30 27.10 -2.85
C ASP A 215 7.54 27.93 -3.20
N ALA A 216 8.69 27.63 -2.58
CA ALA A 216 9.94 28.34 -2.80
C ALA A 216 10.48 28.23 -4.25
N VAL A 217 10.09 27.20 -4.99
CA VAL A 217 10.49 27.00 -6.40
C VAL A 217 9.43 27.55 -7.36
N VAL A 218 8.16 27.28 -7.09
CA VAL A 218 7.03 27.60 -7.97
C VAL A 218 6.66 29.08 -7.90
N VAL A 219 6.56 29.68 -6.70
CA VAL A 219 6.12 31.07 -6.55
C VAL A 219 7.06 32.04 -7.29
N PRO A 220 8.40 31.97 -7.13
CA PRO A 220 9.30 32.86 -7.86
C PRO A 220 9.31 32.61 -9.38
N ALA A 221 9.03 31.39 -9.83
CA ALA A 221 8.90 31.08 -11.26
C ALA A 221 7.66 31.76 -11.87
N LEU A 222 6.54 31.73 -11.15
CA LEU A 222 5.30 32.38 -11.57
C LEU A 222 5.41 33.91 -11.55
N GLU A 223 6.06 34.48 -10.53
CA GLU A 223 6.32 35.92 -10.44
C GLU A 223 7.20 36.41 -11.61
N ARG A 224 8.31 35.70 -11.90
CA ARG A 224 9.18 36.02 -13.04
C ARG A 224 8.46 35.94 -14.38
N ALA A 225 7.49 35.03 -14.51
CA ALA A 225 6.68 34.88 -15.71
C ALA A 225 5.57 35.93 -15.86
N GLY A 226 5.44 36.86 -14.90
CA GLY A 226 4.46 37.93 -14.89
C GLY A 226 3.03 37.41 -14.92
N VAL A 227 2.77 36.31 -14.21
CA VAL A 227 1.42 35.74 -14.13
C VAL A 227 0.52 36.69 -13.34
N ASP A 228 -0.55 37.13 -13.99
CA ASP A 228 -1.56 37.99 -13.38
C ASP A 228 -2.97 37.49 -13.76
N PHE A 229 -3.70 36.99 -12.77
CA PHE A 229 -5.08 36.54 -12.94
C PHE A 229 -6.08 37.71 -12.98
N SER A 230 -5.72 38.90 -12.52
CA SER A 230 -6.62 40.07 -12.53
C SER A 230 -7.01 40.51 -13.95
N GLN A 231 -6.25 40.07 -14.96
CA GLN A 231 -6.54 40.34 -16.37
C GLN A 231 -7.54 39.36 -16.99
N ALA A 232 -7.88 38.25 -16.32
CA ALA A 232 -8.88 37.31 -16.80
C ALA A 232 -10.30 37.85 -16.54
N ARG A 233 -10.97 38.35 -17.58
CA ARG A 233 -12.33 38.90 -17.53
C ARG A 233 -13.41 37.91 -18.01
N SER A 234 -13.00 36.69 -18.37
CA SER A 234 -13.91 35.61 -18.76
C SER A 234 -13.36 34.25 -18.34
N GLN A 235 -14.23 33.26 -18.26
CA GLN A 235 -13.85 31.88 -17.92
C GLN A 235 -12.80 31.32 -18.89
N ALA A 236 -12.95 31.55 -20.19
CA ALA A 236 -11.97 31.10 -21.18
C ALA A 236 -10.58 31.76 -20.99
N GLN A 237 -10.55 33.03 -20.58
CA GLN A 237 -9.30 33.71 -20.25
C GLN A 237 -8.67 33.16 -18.97
N PHE A 238 -9.50 32.89 -17.96
CA PHE A 238 -9.05 32.26 -16.72
C PHE A 238 -8.43 30.87 -16.98
N GLU A 239 -9.12 30.00 -17.70
CA GLU A 239 -8.63 28.65 -18.04
C GLU A 239 -7.34 28.69 -18.88
N LYS A 240 -7.20 29.69 -19.76
CA LYS A 240 -5.96 29.90 -20.52
C LYS A 240 -4.81 30.31 -19.60
N THR A 241 -5.03 31.26 -18.69
CA THR A 241 -4.04 31.69 -17.70
C THR A 241 -3.67 30.53 -16.77
N TRP A 242 -4.67 29.78 -16.29
CA TRP A 242 -4.47 28.60 -15.46
C TRP A 242 -3.57 27.56 -16.12
N ARG A 243 -3.82 27.21 -17.39
CA ARG A 243 -2.95 26.29 -18.14
C ARG A 243 -1.52 26.82 -18.30
N LYS A 244 -1.34 28.13 -18.47
CA LYS A 244 0.00 28.75 -18.53
C LYS A 244 0.72 28.60 -17.17
N VAL A 245 0.02 28.90 -16.08
CA VAL A 245 0.53 28.83 -14.71
C VAL A 245 0.96 27.42 -14.35
N ARG A 246 0.07 26.45 -14.59
CA ARG A 246 0.36 25.04 -14.36
C ARG A 246 1.60 24.58 -15.11
N ARG A 247 1.73 24.93 -16.40
CA ARG A 247 2.92 24.58 -17.19
C ARG A 247 4.21 25.17 -16.60
N ILE A 248 4.17 26.42 -16.14
CA ILE A 248 5.36 27.05 -15.54
C ILE A 248 5.73 26.36 -14.23
N ALA A 249 4.73 26.01 -13.40
CA ALA A 249 4.95 25.28 -12.17
C ALA A 249 5.51 23.87 -12.42
N GLU A 250 4.93 23.12 -13.36
CA GLU A 250 5.43 21.81 -13.81
C GLU A 250 6.89 21.92 -14.25
N GLN A 251 7.23 22.89 -15.11
CA GLN A 251 8.62 23.11 -15.54
C GLN A 251 9.57 23.47 -14.39
N ALA A 252 9.09 24.19 -13.39
CA ALA A 252 9.89 24.57 -12.23
C ALA A 252 10.18 23.36 -11.33
N VAL A 253 9.21 22.46 -11.16
CA VAL A 253 9.34 21.22 -10.40
C VAL A 253 10.18 20.18 -11.18
N ASP A 254 9.89 19.98 -12.46
CA ASP A 254 10.62 19.04 -13.32
C ASP A 254 12.10 19.41 -13.47
N GLY A 255 12.44 20.69 -13.30
CA GLY A 255 13.81 21.18 -13.30
C GLY A 255 14.60 20.91 -12.02
N ASP A 256 13.97 20.35 -10.98
CA ASP A 256 14.58 20.08 -9.68
C ASP A 256 14.44 18.57 -9.35
N GLU A 257 15.40 17.77 -9.83
CA GLU A 257 15.47 16.33 -9.57
C GLU A 257 15.49 16.01 -8.06
N ALA A 258 16.10 16.89 -7.26
CA ALA A 258 16.18 16.71 -5.82
C ALA A 258 14.82 16.88 -5.12
N LEU A 259 13.84 17.59 -5.71
CA LEU A 259 12.46 17.61 -5.21
C LEU A 259 11.79 16.24 -5.35
N TYR A 260 12.03 15.53 -6.45
CA TYR A 260 11.46 14.20 -6.66
C TYR A 260 12.08 13.18 -5.70
N ASP A 261 13.40 13.19 -5.55
CA ASP A 261 14.10 12.32 -4.59
C ASP A 261 13.63 12.59 -3.15
N GLU A 262 13.41 13.85 -2.80
CA GLU A 262 12.88 14.20 -1.49
C GLU A 262 11.42 13.76 -1.32
N ALA A 263 10.59 13.85 -2.36
CA ALA A 263 9.22 13.36 -2.34
C ALA A 263 9.21 11.84 -2.13
N TRP A 264 10.08 11.11 -2.84
CA TRP A 264 10.24 9.68 -2.65
C TRP A 264 10.69 9.35 -1.22
N ARG A 265 11.72 10.02 -0.71
CA ARG A 265 12.22 9.81 0.66
C ARG A 265 11.15 10.11 1.71
N THR A 266 10.46 11.24 1.58
CA THR A 266 9.39 11.65 2.51
C THR A 266 8.24 10.65 2.49
N GLY A 267 7.86 10.16 1.31
CA GLY A 267 6.87 9.10 1.17
C GLY A 267 7.31 7.80 1.81
N TRP A 268 8.57 7.40 1.59
CA TRP A 268 9.13 6.17 2.17
C TRP A 268 9.22 6.25 3.69
N ASP A 269 9.77 7.35 4.23
CA ASP A 269 9.85 7.60 5.68
C ASP A 269 8.47 7.51 6.35
N ALA A 270 7.40 7.90 5.63
CA ALA A 270 6.04 7.86 6.13
C ALA A 270 5.43 6.46 6.22
N ILE A 271 5.94 5.47 5.48
CA ILE A 271 5.38 4.11 5.44
C ILE A 271 6.38 2.98 5.74
N GLY A 272 7.68 3.26 5.75
CA GLY A 272 8.74 2.25 5.80
C GLY A 272 8.64 1.35 7.03
N GLY A 273 8.38 1.94 8.20
CA GLY A 273 8.16 1.18 9.44
C GLY A 273 6.93 0.25 9.36
N THR A 274 5.87 0.66 8.65
CA THR A 274 4.68 -0.18 8.43
C THR A 274 4.99 -1.33 7.49
N VAL A 275 5.78 -1.08 6.44
CA VAL A 275 6.26 -2.14 5.54
C VAL A 275 7.07 -3.16 6.34
N GLU A 276 8.04 -2.73 7.14
CA GLU A 276 8.86 -3.60 8.00
C GLU A 276 8.00 -4.43 8.99
N ALA A 277 6.98 -3.80 9.59
CA ALA A 277 6.04 -4.49 10.48
C ALA A 277 5.21 -5.54 9.74
N ALA A 278 4.75 -5.23 8.52
CA ALA A 278 4.02 -6.18 7.68
C ALA A 278 4.90 -7.37 7.25
N GLN A 279 6.17 -7.13 6.89
CA GLN A 279 7.14 -8.18 6.58
C GLN A 279 7.41 -9.08 7.79
N SER A 280 7.60 -8.48 8.96
CA SER A 280 7.84 -9.20 10.21
C SER A 280 6.64 -10.07 10.59
N SER A 281 5.42 -9.52 10.48
CA SER A 281 4.18 -10.26 10.74
C SER A 281 3.94 -11.40 9.73
N ALA A 282 4.33 -11.23 8.48
CA ALA A 282 4.30 -12.30 7.48
C ALA A 282 5.26 -13.45 7.80
N PHE A 283 6.40 -13.17 8.42
CA PHE A 283 7.30 -14.20 8.92
C PHE A 283 6.64 -15.01 10.05
N GLU A 284 5.96 -14.34 10.98
CA GLU A 284 5.19 -15.01 12.04
C GLU A 284 4.04 -15.86 11.49
N LEU A 285 3.35 -15.40 10.43
CA LEU A 285 2.39 -16.21 9.69
C LEU A 285 3.05 -17.47 9.13
N LEU A 286 4.20 -17.35 8.47
CA LEU A 286 4.90 -18.50 7.90
C LEU A 286 5.24 -19.53 8.97
N VAL A 287 5.75 -19.10 10.13
CA VAL A 287 6.04 -19.98 11.27
C VAL A 287 4.78 -20.71 11.73
N ARG A 288 3.65 -20.01 11.92
CA ARG A 288 2.36 -20.63 12.26
C ARG A 288 1.89 -21.66 11.22
N MET A 289 2.10 -21.37 9.94
CA MET A 289 1.77 -22.30 8.87
C MET A 289 2.63 -23.57 8.94
N VAL A 290 3.92 -23.46 9.23
CA VAL A 290 4.84 -24.60 9.37
C VAL A 290 4.50 -25.45 10.58
N GLU A 291 4.15 -24.84 11.71
CA GLU A 291 3.80 -25.53 12.96
C GLU A 291 2.46 -26.28 12.88
N GLN A 292 1.58 -25.87 11.97
CA GLN A 292 0.35 -26.61 11.67
C GLN A 292 0.69 -27.97 11.03
N ARG A 293 0.65 -29.03 11.84
CA ARG A 293 0.90 -30.42 11.41
C ARG A 293 -0.37 -31.25 11.30
#